data_AF-A0A914QJK0-F1
#
_entry.id   AF-A0A914QJK0-F1
#
_cell.length_a   1.000
_cell.length_b   1.000
_cell.length_c   1.000
_cell.angle_alpha   90.00
_cell.angle_beta   90.00
_cell.angle_gamma   90.00
#
_symmetry.space_group_name_H-M   'P 1'
#
loop_
_entity.id
_entity.type
_entity.pdbx_description
1 polymer ?
#
loop_
_entity_poly.entity_id
_entity_poly.type
_entity_poly.pdbx_seq_one_letter_code
_entity_poly.pdbx_strand_id
1 'polypeptide(L)'
;MPEQRSIKVLNARDIPITAVTVYTDRAEVTRNFKVNLAPGLNEIQLENIAQYVQQDSVKVDVHGNATIHEVKFERKFINSEIETLPKVKELKEELKKLEGEVQKERDLQSVYTARIETLNNLVGQGFSEEKGHHPVLSFDDTFVSSLNKFFEFHEEKSVDTKAKARISEENIASLTAEINRVKNEINQQHYSRESKQ
;
A
#
# COMPACT_ATOMS: atom_id res chain seq x y z
N MET A 1 -51.29 -1.46 -20.53
CA MET A 1 -51.10 -0.47 -19.45
C MET A 1 -49.59 -0.37 -19.24
N PRO A 2 -48.94 0.78 -19.47
CA PRO A 2 -47.49 0.86 -19.35
C PRO A 2 -47.09 0.67 -17.88
N GLU A 3 -46.30 -0.37 -17.60
CA GLU A 3 -45.76 -0.65 -16.26
C GLU A 3 -44.81 0.47 -15.87
N GLN A 4 -45.27 1.35 -14.99
CA GLN A 4 -44.50 2.50 -14.54
C GLN A 4 -43.44 2.03 -13.53
N ARG A 5 -42.22 1.80 -14.02
CA ARG A 5 -41.08 1.42 -13.18
C ARG A 5 -40.69 2.59 -12.27
N SER A 6 -40.81 2.41 -10.96
CA SER A 6 -40.33 3.38 -9.97
C SER A 6 -38.91 2.99 -9.54
N ILE A 7 -37.93 3.86 -9.80
CA ILE A 7 -36.54 3.69 -9.36
C ILE A 7 -36.34 4.49 -8.08
N LYS A 8 -35.77 3.84 -7.06
CA LYS A 8 -35.37 4.48 -5.80
C LYS A 8 -33.91 4.20 -5.52
N VAL A 9 -33.13 5.27 -5.42
CA VAL A 9 -31.70 5.21 -5.07
C VAL A 9 -31.55 5.45 -3.58
N LEU A 10 -30.79 4.58 -2.92
CA LEU A 10 -30.47 4.64 -1.50
C LEU A 10 -28.95 4.52 -1.34
N ASN A 11 -28.40 5.26 -0.40
CA ASN A 11 -26.99 5.15 -0.04
C ASN A 11 -26.85 4.24 1.19
N ALA A 12 -26.03 3.19 1.08
CA ALA A 12 -25.82 2.21 2.15
C ALA A 12 -25.21 2.81 3.43
N ARG A 13 -24.60 4.00 3.35
CA ARG A 13 -23.98 4.68 4.50
C ARG A 13 -24.97 5.44 5.36
N ASP A 14 -26.07 5.92 4.76
CA ASP A 14 -27.12 6.63 5.48
C ASP A 14 -28.03 5.66 6.25
N ILE A 15 -27.95 4.37 5.91
CA ILE A 15 -28.69 3.31 6.58
C ILE A 15 -27.89 2.85 7.80
N PRO A 16 -28.47 2.94 9.01
CA PRO A 16 -27.79 2.51 10.22
C PRO A 16 -27.48 1.01 10.18
N ILE A 17 -26.29 0.67 10.66
CA ILE A 17 -25.89 -0.72 10.85
C ILE A 17 -26.67 -1.28 12.03
N THR A 18 -27.43 -2.35 11.79
CA THR A 18 -28.25 -2.98 12.82
C THR A 18 -27.51 -4.06 13.58
N ALA A 19 -26.63 -4.79 12.90
CA ALA A 19 -25.79 -5.82 13.51
C ALA A 19 -24.46 -5.98 12.75
N VAL A 20 -23.43 -6.40 13.47
CA VAL A 20 -22.14 -6.80 12.92
C VAL A 20 -21.69 -8.09 13.57
N THR A 21 -21.44 -9.12 12.77
CA THR A 21 -20.87 -10.39 13.22
C THR A 21 -19.43 -10.48 12.72
N VAL A 22 -18.47 -10.45 13.63
CA VAL A 22 -17.04 -10.46 13.31
C VAL A 22 -16.50 -11.88 13.34
N TYR A 23 -15.83 -12.28 12.26
CA TYR A 23 -15.07 -13.52 12.12
C TYR A 23 -13.57 -13.20 12.11
N THR A 24 -12.73 -14.23 12.11
CA THR A 24 -11.27 -14.07 12.12
C THR A 24 -10.72 -13.35 10.89
N ASP A 25 -11.36 -13.49 9.73
CA ASP A 25 -10.89 -12.96 8.45
C ASP A 25 -11.86 -11.98 7.78
N ARG A 26 -13.08 -11.82 8.31
CA ARG A 26 -14.15 -11.01 7.71
C ARG A 26 -15.17 -10.54 8.74
N ALA A 27 -16.03 -9.62 8.34
CA ALA A 27 -17.19 -9.23 9.13
C ALA A 27 -18.45 -9.25 8.26
N GLU A 28 -19.52 -9.82 8.79
CA GLU A 28 -20.86 -9.71 8.21
C GLU A 28 -21.54 -8.47 8.79
N VAL A 29 -22.06 -7.60 7.93
CA VAL A 29 -22.69 -6.34 8.31
C VAL A 29 -24.14 -6.33 7.85
N THR A 30 -25.07 -6.27 8.80
CA THR A 30 -26.51 -6.23 8.54
C THR A 30 -27.02 -4.80 8.61
N ARG A 31 -27.89 -4.42 7.66
CA ARG A 31 -28.55 -3.12 7.59
C ARG A 31 -30.04 -3.34 7.30
N ASN A 32 -30.89 -2.63 8.04
CA ASN A 32 -32.33 -2.66 7.81
C ASN A 32 -32.81 -1.26 7.42
N PHE A 33 -33.58 -1.17 6.34
CA PHE A 33 -34.19 0.07 5.88
C PHE A 33 -35.64 -0.16 5.49
N LYS A 34 -36.44 0.90 5.50
CA LYS A 34 -37.84 0.87 5.09
C LYS A 34 -38.00 1.73 3.84
N VAL A 35 -38.74 1.22 2.86
CA VAL A 35 -39.02 1.93 1.62
C VAL A 35 -40.50 1.78 1.27
N ASN A 36 -41.15 2.89 0.93
CA ASN A 36 -42.54 2.86 0.43
C ASN A 36 -42.52 2.55 -1.07
N LEU A 37 -43.16 1.48 -1.49
CA LEU A 37 -43.18 1.05 -2.90
C LEU A 37 -44.54 1.35 -3.54
N ALA A 38 -44.52 1.69 -4.82
CA ALA A 38 -45.75 1.84 -5.60
C ALA A 38 -46.25 0.45 -6.03
N PRO A 39 -47.55 0.27 -6.31
CA PRO A 39 -48.03 -0.96 -6.94
C PRO A 39 -47.34 -1.21 -8.29
N GLY A 40 -46.80 -2.42 -8.51
CA GLY A 40 -46.11 -2.80 -9.74
C GLY A 40 -44.62 -3.10 -9.55
N LEU A 41 -43.84 -3.01 -10.64
CA LEU A 41 -42.39 -3.23 -10.62
C LEU A 41 -41.65 -1.99 -10.09
N ASN A 42 -40.86 -2.20 -9.05
CA ASN A 42 -40.00 -1.18 -8.45
C ASN A 42 -38.56 -1.64 -8.52
N GLU A 43 -37.64 -0.71 -8.74
CA GLU A 43 -36.21 -0.93 -8.71
C GLU A 43 -35.59 -0.18 -7.54
N ILE A 44 -34.83 -0.88 -6.71
CA ILE A 44 -34.11 -0.29 -5.58
C ILE A 44 -32.62 -0.41 -5.88
N GLN A 45 -31.96 0.74 -6.00
CA GLN A 45 -30.52 0.81 -6.19
C GLN A 45 -29.87 1.19 -4.86
N LEU A 46 -29.03 0.29 -4.35
CA LEU A 46 -28.26 0.52 -3.13
C LEU A 46 -26.80 0.82 -3.50
N GLU A 47 -26.40 2.07 -3.33
CA GLU A 47 -25.08 2.57 -3.67
C GLU A 47 -24.14 2.63 -2.46
N ASN A 48 -22.84 2.80 -2.71
CA ASN A 48 -21.80 3.01 -1.70
C ASN A 48 -21.67 1.89 -0.65
N ILE A 49 -21.99 0.66 -1.04
CA ILE A 49 -21.66 -0.56 -0.29
C ILE A 49 -20.15 -0.74 -0.14
N ALA A 50 -19.72 -1.54 0.84
CA ALA A 50 -18.30 -1.71 1.16
C ALA A 50 -17.48 -2.15 -0.07
N GLN A 51 -16.35 -1.48 -0.33
CA GLN A 51 -15.48 -1.75 -1.48
C GLN A 51 -14.99 -3.20 -1.54
N TYR A 52 -14.73 -3.79 -0.37
CA TYR A 52 -14.24 -5.17 -0.24
C TYR A 52 -15.36 -6.19 -0.02
N VAL A 53 -16.61 -5.84 -0.35
CA VAL A 53 -17.72 -6.80 -0.30
C VAL A 53 -17.48 -7.95 -1.28
N GLN A 54 -17.72 -9.17 -0.80
CA GLN A 54 -17.70 -10.37 -1.63
C GLN A 54 -19.06 -10.46 -2.34
N GLN A 55 -19.07 -10.51 -3.67
CA GLN A 55 -20.30 -10.51 -4.45
C GLN A 55 -21.22 -11.66 -4.05
N ASP A 56 -20.66 -12.86 -3.85
CA ASP A 56 -21.42 -14.06 -3.49
C ASP A 56 -21.90 -14.05 -2.02
N SER A 57 -21.45 -13.11 -1.20
CA SER A 57 -21.89 -12.97 0.18
C SER A 57 -23.07 -12.01 0.34
N VAL A 58 -23.51 -11.34 -0.73
CA VAL A 58 -24.62 -10.38 -0.65
C VAL A 58 -25.94 -11.13 -0.55
N LYS A 59 -26.62 -10.95 0.58
CA LYS A 59 -27.96 -11.48 0.84
C LYS A 59 -28.93 -10.33 1.06
N VAL A 60 -30.14 -10.47 0.52
CA VAL A 60 -31.20 -9.47 0.63
C VAL A 60 -32.47 -10.18 1.06
N ASP A 61 -33.02 -9.74 2.19
CA ASP A 61 -34.30 -10.22 2.71
C ASP A 61 -35.34 -9.11 2.68
N VAL A 62 -36.56 -9.44 2.26
CA VAL A 62 -37.68 -8.50 2.20
C VAL A 62 -38.74 -8.91 3.20
N HIS A 63 -39.20 -7.92 3.98
CA HIS A 63 -40.30 -8.08 4.91
C HIS A 63 -41.47 -7.17 4.47
N GLY A 64 -42.62 -7.76 4.15
CA GLY A 64 -43.83 -7.02 3.75
C GLY A 64 -44.48 -7.57 2.48
N ASN A 65 -45.35 -6.77 1.86
CA ASN A 65 -46.14 -7.15 0.68
C ASN A 65 -45.37 -6.95 -0.64
N ALA A 66 -44.09 -7.28 -0.66
CA ALA A 66 -43.25 -7.21 -1.86
C ALA A 66 -42.46 -8.51 -2.03
N THR A 67 -42.16 -8.88 -3.26
CA THR A 67 -41.36 -10.07 -3.59
C THR A 67 -40.15 -9.64 -4.40
N ILE A 68 -38.99 -10.22 -4.08
CA ILE A 68 -37.75 -9.96 -4.82
C ILE A 68 -37.86 -10.66 -6.17
N HIS A 69 -37.74 -9.89 -7.25
CA HIS A 69 -37.70 -10.43 -8.60
C HIS A 69 -36.27 -10.78 -9.01
N GLU A 70 -35.33 -9.86 -8.81
CA GLU A 70 -33.92 -10.00 -9.19
C GLU A 70 -33.05 -9.19 -8.24
N VAL A 71 -31.86 -9.71 -7.93
CA VAL A 71 -30.79 -8.97 -7.23
C VAL A 71 -29.58 -8.94 -8.14
N LYS A 72 -29.15 -7.73 -8.51
CA LYS A 72 -27.97 -7.52 -9.33
C LYS A 72 -26.92 -6.76 -8.53
N PHE A 73 -25.69 -7.25 -8.59
CA PHE A 73 -24.53 -6.58 -8.04
C PHE A 73 -23.70 -5.97 -9.18
N GLU A 74 -23.45 -4.67 -9.12
CA GLU A 74 -22.60 -3.97 -10.08
C GLU A 74 -21.49 -3.21 -9.35
N ARG A 75 -20.24 -3.39 -9.80
CA ARG A 75 -19.11 -2.58 -9.34
C ARG A 75 -18.82 -1.51 -10.38
N LYS A 76 -19.24 -0.27 -10.09
CA LYS A 76 -18.89 0.90 -10.89
C LYS A 76 -17.66 1.58 -10.27
N PHE A 77 -16.57 1.63 -11.01
CA PHE A 77 -15.39 2.41 -10.63
C PHE A 77 -15.67 3.87 -11.00
N ILE A 78 -15.93 4.72 -10.00
CA ILE A 78 -16.09 6.17 -10.22
C ILE A 78 -14.70 6.73 -10.54
N ASN A 79 -14.37 6.78 -11.83
CA ASN A 79 -13.05 7.22 -12.29
C ASN A 79 -12.95 8.73 -12.58
N SER A 80 -13.98 9.55 -12.38
CA SER A 80 -14.01 10.88 -13.04
C SER A 80 -14.33 12.13 -12.21
N GLU A 81 -14.69 12.05 -10.92
CA GLU A 81 -15.03 13.29 -10.16
C GLU A 81 -14.23 13.50 -8.87
N ILE A 82 -13.38 12.54 -8.49
CA ILE A 82 -12.59 12.68 -7.26
C ILE A 82 -11.23 13.37 -7.51
N GLU A 83 -10.84 13.55 -8.77
CA GLU A 83 -9.66 14.34 -9.15
C GLU A 83 -9.85 15.85 -8.98
N THR A 84 -11.08 16.34 -8.80
CA THR A 84 -11.37 17.78 -8.78
C THR A 84 -11.22 18.44 -7.40
N LEU A 85 -10.86 17.69 -6.35
CA LEU A 85 -10.54 18.32 -5.08
C LEU A 85 -9.09 18.81 -5.08
N PRO A 86 -8.85 20.14 -4.91
CA PRO A 86 -7.49 20.64 -4.78
C PRO A 86 -6.75 19.90 -3.66
N LYS A 87 -7.44 19.56 -2.56
CA LYS A 87 -6.86 18.82 -1.43
C LYS A 87 -6.51 17.35 -1.73
N VAL A 88 -7.28 16.64 -2.55
CA VAL A 88 -6.96 15.24 -2.95
C VAL A 88 -5.83 15.24 -3.98
N LYS A 89 -5.80 16.25 -4.86
CA LYS A 89 -4.71 16.46 -5.80
C LYS A 89 -3.40 16.79 -5.08
N GLU A 90 -3.43 17.69 -4.10
CA GLU A 90 -2.29 18.02 -3.23
C GLU A 90 -1.76 16.77 -2.52
N LEU A 91 -2.63 15.98 -1.87
CA LEU A 91 -2.22 14.74 -1.18
C LEU A 91 -1.65 13.69 -2.14
N LYS A 92 -2.14 13.62 -3.39
CA LYS A 92 -1.56 12.73 -4.42
C LYS A 92 -0.21 13.21 -4.93
N GLU A 93 -0.03 14.52 -5.09
CA GLU A 93 1.26 15.12 -5.46
C GLU A 93 2.29 14.92 -4.34
N GLU A 94 1.88 15.09 -3.09
CA GLU A 94 2.68 14.77 -1.91
C GLU A 94 3.05 13.28 -1.87
N LEU A 95 2.07 12.39 -2.07
CA LEU A 95 2.32 10.95 -2.15
C LEU A 95 3.37 10.61 -3.22
N LYS A 96 3.24 11.18 -4.42
CA LYS A 96 4.20 10.97 -5.51
C LYS A 96 5.60 11.48 -5.16
N LYS A 97 5.68 12.60 -4.44
CA LYS A 97 6.96 13.15 -3.97
C LYS A 97 7.61 12.20 -2.96
N LEU A 98 6.85 11.74 -1.95
CA LEU A 98 7.33 10.78 -0.95
C LEU A 98 7.76 9.46 -1.58
N GLU A 99 6.99 8.93 -2.53
CA GLU A 99 7.37 7.71 -3.27
C GLU A 99 8.68 7.91 -4.06
N GLY A 100 8.89 9.11 -4.62
CA GLY A 100 10.15 9.48 -5.25
C GLY A 100 11.33 9.59 -4.28
N GLU A 101 11.10 10.07 -3.06
CA GLU A 101 12.13 10.13 -2.01
C GLU A 101 12.51 8.73 -1.51
N VAL A 102 11.54 7.84 -1.32
CA VAL A 102 11.79 6.42 -1.01
C VAL A 102 12.63 5.76 -2.10
N GLN A 103 12.34 6.02 -3.37
CA GLN A 103 13.11 5.43 -4.47
C GLN A 103 14.57 5.91 -4.45
N LYS A 104 14.81 7.21 -4.20
CA LYS A 104 16.17 7.73 -4.06
C LYS A 104 16.94 7.07 -2.92
N GLU A 105 16.30 6.90 -1.76
CA GLU A 105 16.92 6.22 -0.62
C GLU A 105 17.21 4.74 -0.93
N ARG A 106 16.32 4.03 -1.63
CA ARG A 106 16.58 2.65 -2.08
C ARG A 106 17.76 2.57 -3.05
N ASP A 107 17.86 3.52 -3.98
CA ASP A 107 18.99 3.58 -4.91
C ASP A 107 20.31 3.79 -4.13
N LEU A 108 20.32 4.66 -3.12
CA LEU A 108 21.48 4.87 -2.23
C LEU A 108 21.82 3.61 -1.42
N GLN A 109 20.83 2.94 -0.85
CA GLN A 109 21.00 1.69 -0.11
C GLN A 109 21.64 0.60 -0.98
N SER A 110 21.21 0.48 -2.25
CA SER A 110 21.79 -0.43 -3.22
C SER A 110 23.27 -0.13 -3.48
N VAL A 111 23.61 1.16 -3.65
CA VAL A 111 25.01 1.60 -3.82
C VAL A 111 25.86 1.26 -2.60
N TYR A 112 25.36 1.50 -1.39
CA TYR A 112 26.10 1.17 -0.17
C TYR A 112 26.31 -0.34 0.00
N THR A 113 25.31 -1.15 -0.33
CA THR A 113 25.39 -2.61 -0.27
C THR A 113 26.41 -3.15 -1.27
N ALA A 114 26.34 -2.70 -2.53
CA ALA A 114 27.31 -3.07 -3.56
C ALA A 114 28.74 -2.64 -3.19
N ARG A 115 28.90 -1.48 -2.54
CA ARG A 115 30.20 -1.01 -2.04
C ARG A 115 30.75 -1.92 -0.94
N ILE A 116 29.92 -2.34 0.01
CA ILE A 116 30.32 -3.28 1.08
C ILE A 116 30.73 -4.62 0.47
N GLU A 117 29.97 -5.15 -0.48
CA GLU A 117 30.31 -6.40 -1.17
C GLU A 117 31.63 -6.30 -1.91
N THR A 118 31.86 -5.20 -2.65
CA THR A 118 33.12 -4.97 -3.34
C THR A 118 34.30 -4.90 -2.37
N LEU A 119 34.14 -4.17 -1.26
CA LEU A 119 35.16 -4.09 -0.21
C LEU A 119 35.47 -5.47 0.40
N ASN A 120 34.45 -6.28 0.67
CA ASN A 120 34.62 -7.65 1.18
C ASN A 120 35.29 -8.57 0.15
N ASN A 121 34.92 -8.45 -1.12
CA ASN A 121 35.51 -9.26 -2.19
C ASN A 121 36.99 -8.91 -2.42
N LEU A 122 37.39 -7.64 -2.31
CA LEU A 122 38.78 -7.23 -2.39
C LEU A 122 39.62 -7.84 -1.27
N VAL A 123 39.09 -7.92 -0.05
CA VAL A 123 39.73 -8.62 1.07
C VAL A 123 39.80 -10.13 0.79
N GLY A 124 38.72 -10.75 0.29
CA GLY A 124 38.69 -12.19 0.01
C GLY A 124 39.58 -12.64 -1.15
N GLN A 125 39.65 -11.85 -2.23
CA GLN A 125 40.47 -12.17 -3.42
C GLN A 125 41.95 -11.86 -3.24
N GLY A 126 42.31 -10.84 -2.44
CA GLY A 126 43.70 -10.47 -2.20
C GLY A 126 44.57 -11.58 -1.58
N PHE A 127 43.96 -12.65 -1.06
CA PHE A 127 44.63 -13.81 -0.47
C PHE A 127 44.27 -15.15 -1.14
N SER A 128 43.60 -15.13 -2.30
CA SER A 128 43.21 -16.35 -3.02
C SER A 128 44.32 -16.80 -3.97
N GLU A 129 44.79 -18.04 -3.78
CA GLU A 129 45.79 -18.69 -4.65
C GLU A 129 45.28 -18.86 -6.09
N GLU A 130 45.90 -18.17 -7.05
CA GLU A 130 45.89 -18.66 -8.43
C GLU A 130 46.71 -19.94 -8.51
N LYS A 131 46.06 -21.04 -8.90
CA LYS A 131 46.71 -22.31 -9.17
C LYS A 131 47.76 -22.13 -10.28
N GLY A 132 49.03 -21.97 -9.90
CA GLY A 132 50.14 -22.29 -10.78
C GLY A 132 51.39 -21.42 -10.71
N HIS A 133 51.37 -20.24 -10.10
CA HIS A 133 52.57 -19.41 -9.91
C HIS A 133 52.51 -18.72 -8.56
N HIS A 134 53.29 -19.18 -7.58
CA HIS A 134 53.43 -18.46 -6.32
C HIS A 134 54.21 -17.17 -6.58
N PRO A 135 53.60 -15.97 -6.45
CA PRO A 135 54.42 -14.78 -6.30
C PRO A 135 55.18 -14.97 -4.98
N VAL A 136 56.50 -14.88 -5.01
CA VAL A 136 57.29 -14.78 -3.78
C VAL A 136 56.89 -13.46 -3.14
N LEU A 137 55.91 -13.51 -2.22
CA LEU A 137 55.53 -12.35 -1.42
C LEU A 137 56.71 -12.08 -0.47
N SER A 138 57.47 -11.03 -0.74
CA SER A 138 58.42 -10.52 0.24
C SER A 138 57.61 -9.92 1.38
N PHE A 139 57.53 -10.64 2.50
CA PHE A 139 56.97 -10.14 3.76
C PHE A 139 57.97 -9.17 4.41
N ASP A 140 58.25 -8.06 3.73
CA ASP A 140 58.98 -6.97 4.35
C ASP A 140 58.05 -6.20 5.32
N ASP A 141 58.65 -5.53 6.30
CA ASP A 141 57.90 -4.75 7.29
C ASP A 141 57.07 -3.63 6.63
N THR A 142 57.48 -3.16 5.44
CA THR A 142 56.75 -2.17 4.65
C THR A 142 55.46 -2.72 4.04
N PHE A 143 55.44 -3.97 3.60
CA PHE A 143 54.31 -4.69 3.08
C PHE A 143 53.32 -5.02 4.19
N VAL A 144 53.82 -5.53 5.33
CA VAL A 144 53.00 -5.78 6.53
C VAL A 144 52.35 -4.49 7.05
N SER A 145 53.10 -3.37 7.07
CA SER A 145 52.54 -2.06 7.42
C SER A 145 51.47 -1.59 6.43
N SER A 146 51.68 -1.81 5.13
CA SER A 146 50.71 -1.46 4.09
C SER A 146 49.44 -2.31 4.16
N LEU A 147 49.57 -3.60 4.50
CA LEU A 147 48.44 -4.49 4.76
C LEU A 147 47.64 -4.05 5.99
N ASN A 148 48.32 -3.73 7.10
CA ASN A 148 47.63 -3.25 8.31
C ASN A 148 46.86 -1.95 8.02
N LYS A 149 47.45 -1.01 7.29
CA LYS A 149 46.76 0.23 6.85
C LYS A 149 45.56 -0.06 5.96
N PHE A 150 45.66 -1.05 5.08
CA PHE A 150 44.54 -1.46 4.23
C PHE A 150 43.39 -2.05 5.05
N PHE A 151 43.67 -2.92 6.03
CA PHE A 151 42.65 -3.47 6.91
C PHE A 151 42.00 -2.40 7.79
N GLU A 152 42.78 -1.49 8.37
CA GLU A 152 42.26 -0.34 9.12
C GLU A 152 41.33 0.51 8.23
N PHE A 153 41.74 0.81 7.00
CA PHE A 153 40.91 1.53 6.04
C PHE A 153 39.63 0.75 5.67
N HIS A 154 39.73 -0.56 5.42
CA HIS A 154 38.58 -1.40 5.10
C HIS A 154 37.59 -1.45 6.27
N GLU A 155 38.08 -1.62 7.50
CA GLU A 155 37.26 -1.66 8.70
C GLU A 155 36.54 -0.33 8.89
N GLU A 156 37.27 0.79 8.84
CA GLU A 156 36.72 2.14 8.98
C GLU A 156 35.65 2.41 7.92
N LYS A 157 35.95 2.15 6.63
CA LYS A 157 35.01 2.42 5.54
C LYS A 157 33.85 1.43 5.48
N SER A 158 34.03 0.18 5.91
CA SER A 158 32.94 -0.79 6.01
C SER A 158 31.96 -0.42 7.12
N VAL A 159 32.46 0.03 8.27
CA VAL A 159 31.62 0.48 9.39
C VAL A 159 30.86 1.75 9.01
N ASP A 160 31.52 2.76 8.43
CA ASP A 160 30.87 4.00 7.97
C ASP A 160 29.81 3.72 6.88
N THR A 161 30.13 2.87 5.89
CA THR A 161 29.18 2.54 4.82
C THR A 161 27.98 1.74 5.35
N LYS A 162 28.20 0.81 6.29
CA LYS A 162 27.10 0.09 6.96
C LYS A 162 26.24 1.02 7.82
N ALA A 163 26.83 2.00 8.50
CA ALA A 163 26.08 2.98 9.27
C ALA A 163 25.17 3.82 8.34
N LYS A 164 25.70 4.29 7.20
CA LYS A 164 24.92 5.01 6.18
C LYS A 164 23.79 4.17 5.59
N ALA A 165 24.03 2.88 5.32
CA ALA A 165 23.00 1.97 4.85
C ALA A 165 21.85 1.79 5.86
N ARG A 166 22.16 1.68 7.16
CA ARG A 166 21.15 1.58 8.23
C ARG A 166 20.30 2.84 8.34
N ILE A 167 20.93 4.02 8.26
CA ILE A 167 20.21 5.31 8.32
C ILE A 167 19.25 5.42 7.12
N SER A 168 19.70 5.05 5.93
CA SER A 168 18.86 5.05 4.73
C SER A 168 17.68 4.08 4.85
N GLU A 169 17.90 2.89 5.44
CA GLU A 169 16.83 1.93 5.72
C GLU A 169 15.79 2.46 6.73
N GLU A 170 16.23 3.16 7.78
CA GLU A 170 15.35 3.82 8.74
C GLU A 170 14.53 4.94 8.06
N ASN A 171 15.14 5.73 7.18
CA ASN A 171 14.45 6.74 6.37
C ASN A 171 13.41 6.11 5.43
N ILE A 172 13.71 4.98 4.80
CA ILE A 172 12.75 4.25 3.97
C ILE A 172 11.56 3.79 4.83
N ALA A 173 11.82 3.30 6.05
CA ALA A 173 10.75 2.85 6.95
C ALA A 173 9.85 4.01 7.39
N SER A 174 10.43 5.16 7.76
CA SER A 174 9.66 6.35 8.17
C SER A 174 8.83 6.93 7.02
N LEU A 175 9.43 7.11 5.84
CA LEU A 175 8.72 7.57 4.64
C LEU A 175 7.62 6.60 4.21
N THR A 176 7.82 5.28 4.35
CA THR A 176 6.79 4.28 4.06
C THR A 176 5.62 4.37 5.03
N ALA A 177 5.88 4.63 6.32
CA ALA A 177 4.84 4.86 7.31
C ALA A 177 4.02 6.13 6.98
N GLU A 178 4.68 7.19 6.54
CA GLU A 178 4.03 8.44 6.13
C GLU A 178 3.20 8.25 4.86
N ILE A 179 3.71 7.51 3.87
CA ILE A 179 2.95 7.10 2.67
C ILE A 179 1.67 6.36 3.05
N ASN A 180 1.75 5.42 3.99
CA ASN A 180 0.59 4.65 4.44
C ASN A 180 -0.42 5.56 5.16
N ARG A 181 0.05 6.52 5.95
CA ARG A 181 -0.80 7.53 6.58
C ARG A 181 -1.52 8.38 5.54
N VAL A 182 -0.81 8.95 4.57
CA VAL A 182 -1.39 9.77 3.50
C VAL A 182 -2.38 8.96 2.66
N LYS A 183 -2.08 7.69 2.34
CA LYS A 183 -3.02 6.78 1.66
C LYS A 183 -4.30 6.57 2.47
N ASN A 184 -4.19 6.41 3.78
CA ASN A 184 -5.35 6.30 4.66
C ASN A 184 -6.14 7.61 4.74
N GLU A 185 -5.49 8.77 4.79
CA GLU A 185 -6.15 10.08 4.77
C GLU A 185 -6.90 10.31 3.45
N ILE A 186 -6.30 9.97 2.30
CA ILE A 186 -6.96 9.99 0.99
C ILE A 186 -8.23 9.12 1.04
N ASN A 187 -8.12 7.87 1.50
CA ASN A 187 -9.25 6.96 1.63
C ASN A 187 -10.35 7.54 2.55
N GLN A 188 -10.01 8.14 3.69
CA GLN A 188 -10.98 8.78 4.59
C GLN A 188 -11.69 9.98 3.94
N GLN A 189 -10.98 10.78 3.13
CA GLN A 189 -11.59 11.88 2.39
C GLN A 189 -12.54 11.38 1.30
N HIS A 190 -12.22 10.26 0.64
CA HIS A 190 -13.15 9.54 -0.22
C HIS A 190 -14.41 9.13 0.55
N TYR A 191 -14.27 8.62 1.77
CA TYR A 191 -15.41 8.18 2.59
C TYR A 191 -16.28 9.32 3.15
N SER A 192 -15.70 10.47 3.51
CA SER A 192 -16.39 11.58 4.20
C SER A 192 -17.24 12.48 3.30
N ARG A 193 -17.11 12.37 1.97
CA ARG A 193 -17.91 13.16 1.02
C ARG A 193 -19.24 12.50 0.65
N GLU A 194 -19.27 11.18 0.54
CA GLU A 194 -20.49 10.43 0.21
C GLU A 194 -21.49 10.37 1.39
N SER A 195 -21.16 10.94 2.56
CA SER A 195 -22.06 11.06 3.72
C SER A 195 -22.65 12.47 3.89
N LYS A 196 -22.35 13.41 2.98
CA LYS A 196 -22.82 14.81 3.03
C LYS A 196 -23.64 15.24 1.81
N GLN A 197 -23.94 14.31 0.90
CA GLN A 197 -24.83 14.52 -0.24
C GLN A 197 -26.13 13.76 -0.03
#